data_AF-A0A419EP73-F1
#
_entry.id   AF-A0A419EP73-F1
#
_cell.length_a   1.000
_cell.length_b   1.000
_cell.length_c   1.000
_cell.angle_alpha   90.00
_cell.angle_beta   90.00
_cell.angle_gamma   90.00
#
_symmetry.space_group_name_H-M   'P 1'
#
loop_
_entity.id
_entity.type
_entity.pdbx_description
1 polymer ?
#
loop_
_entity_poly.entity_id
_entity_poly.type
_entity_poly.pdbx_seq_one_letter_code
_entity_poly.pdbx_strand_id
1 'polypeptide(L)'
;MLIGVFSLLLFISQPDVLNNIRYKNEEIIFDGIVDEWENLPEFYFADTLSSFNTIPEINLYKTYPNGFSFDQLKKPLSRNKVIVKAFWNLKYLNLVFKVFDEHLFAQAESTPDKPRLHLNDGIEIYIDSKNDDGLKMNTNDYQFIVDLKNRTQVFRGDRRYILADTVAVPKDYDQNVLFKSNVKYFGSINNATDKDSLYVVEVSIPFAAIGVEPHEGISMRIDFCCNDIDYPQDQGVFVEYASTIMWSFDWGGYSDFGYPKYWKRVGFTGSPDFLERLTERYKAYWIWIYLFTIGFTIITISFLLIKVRRAQKIPFKSETENSKIVFIPFQDQGKNHLSHNQVLLQKATKFISENKNKPLHSELVAGAIGISLRQFQRLTREELNSTPTNFIYLVKLKLAEEFLASRKGNITEAAYEFGFTDLSHFSRLFKNHFGLSPSDYLKQNSNKQ
;
A
#
# COMPACT_ATOMS: atom_id res chain seq x y z
N MET A 1 -46.44 2.88 32.04
CA MET A 1 -47.33 2.91 30.86
C MET A 1 -47.37 4.35 30.33
N LEU A 2 -46.30 4.76 29.65
CA LEU A 2 -46.16 6.10 29.03
C LEU A 2 -44.88 6.09 28.16
N ILE A 3 -44.87 5.25 27.13
CA ILE A 3 -43.95 5.34 26.00
C ILE A 3 -44.81 5.00 24.79
N GLY A 4 -45.28 6.01 24.07
CA GLY A 4 -46.19 5.76 22.95
C GLY A 4 -46.88 6.98 22.37
N VAL A 5 -46.25 8.16 22.37
CA VAL A 5 -46.70 9.30 21.53
C VAL A 5 -45.51 10.22 21.27
N PHE A 6 -44.51 9.79 20.49
CA PHE A 6 -43.45 10.70 19.99
C PHE A 6 -42.80 10.14 18.70
N SER A 7 -43.60 9.87 17.67
CA SER A 7 -43.06 9.59 16.32
C SER A 7 -43.88 10.22 15.19
N LEU A 8 -44.68 11.25 15.50
CA LEU A 8 -45.54 11.90 14.52
C LEU A 8 -45.32 13.41 14.52
N LEU A 9 -44.07 13.85 14.35
CA LEU A 9 -43.70 15.22 14.00
C LEU A 9 -42.21 15.25 13.63
N LEU A 10 -41.89 15.85 12.48
CA LEU A 10 -40.57 16.08 11.87
C LEU A 10 -40.09 15.05 10.82
N PHE A 11 -40.90 14.81 9.79
CA PHE A 11 -40.35 14.63 8.42
C PHE A 11 -40.14 16.03 7.81
N ILE A 12 -39.26 16.82 8.42
CA ILE A 12 -38.62 17.93 7.71
C ILE A 12 -37.61 17.27 6.78
N SER A 13 -37.60 17.65 5.50
CA SER A 13 -36.60 17.26 4.51
C SER A 13 -35.21 17.35 5.13
N GLN A 14 -34.64 16.22 5.52
CA GLN A 14 -33.25 16.14 5.95
C GLN A 14 -32.41 16.65 4.77
N PRO A 15 -31.47 17.58 4.95
CA PRO A 15 -30.63 18.07 3.86
C PRO A 15 -29.94 16.89 3.19
N ASP A 16 -30.11 16.73 1.87
CA ASP A 16 -29.65 15.61 1.04
C ASP A 16 -28.31 15.01 1.53
N VAL A 17 -28.39 13.98 2.39
CA VAL A 17 -27.20 13.46 3.10
C VAL A 17 -26.32 12.63 2.15
N LEU A 18 -26.88 12.13 1.04
CA LEU A 18 -26.19 11.29 0.03
C LEU A 18 -25.21 12.08 -0.86
N ASN A 19 -25.05 13.39 -0.63
CA ASN A 19 -24.07 14.20 -1.33
C ASN A 19 -22.62 13.70 -1.17
N ASN A 20 -22.34 12.86 -0.16
CA ASN A 20 -21.01 12.31 0.08
C ASN A 20 -21.04 10.82 0.42
N ILE A 21 -20.59 9.97 -0.51
CA ILE A 21 -20.34 8.54 -0.26
C ILE A 21 -18.93 8.38 0.29
N ARG A 22 -18.80 7.73 1.45
CA ARG A 22 -17.53 7.61 2.19
C ARG A 22 -16.74 6.37 1.77
N TYR A 23 -15.41 6.49 1.79
CA TYR A 23 -14.50 5.37 1.57
C TYR A 23 -14.55 4.38 2.74
N LYS A 24 -14.58 3.08 2.44
CA LYS A 24 -14.43 1.97 3.39
C LYS A 24 -13.63 0.86 2.73
N ASN A 25 -12.60 0.35 3.40
CA ASN A 25 -11.87 -0.82 2.92
C ASN A 25 -12.57 -2.13 3.31
N GLU A 26 -13.82 -2.25 2.91
CA GLU A 26 -14.70 -3.38 3.21
C GLU A 26 -15.45 -3.79 1.94
N GLU A 27 -15.99 -5.01 1.89
CA GLU A 27 -16.90 -5.48 0.84
C GLU A 27 -18.23 -5.87 1.47
N ILE A 28 -19.34 -5.73 0.74
CA ILE A 28 -20.63 -6.23 1.20
C ILE A 28 -20.58 -7.76 1.33
N ILE A 29 -21.06 -8.28 2.45
CA ILE A 29 -21.40 -9.70 2.60
C ILE A 29 -22.81 -9.88 2.05
N PHE A 30 -22.95 -10.65 0.97
CA PHE A 30 -24.22 -10.82 0.28
C PHE A 30 -25.08 -11.91 0.96
N ASP A 31 -25.65 -11.60 2.12
CA ASP A 31 -26.48 -12.53 2.91
C ASP A 31 -27.88 -11.98 3.25
N GLY A 32 -28.16 -10.73 2.88
CA GLY A 32 -29.43 -10.06 3.13
C GLY A 32 -29.56 -9.46 4.53
N ILE A 33 -28.47 -9.43 5.30
CA ILE A 33 -28.38 -8.80 6.61
C ILE A 33 -27.68 -7.46 6.43
N VAL A 34 -28.36 -6.38 6.83
CA VAL A 34 -27.75 -5.05 6.78
C VAL A 34 -26.66 -4.95 7.84
N ASP A 35 -25.40 -4.97 7.42
CA ASP A 35 -24.26 -4.82 8.31
C ASP A 35 -24.31 -3.48 9.08
N GLU A 36 -23.81 -3.53 10.32
CA GLU A 36 -23.56 -2.35 11.13
C GLU A 36 -22.22 -1.72 10.73
N TRP A 37 -22.16 -1.13 9.54
CA TRP A 37 -21.01 -0.31 9.15
C TRP A 37 -20.93 0.94 10.03
N GLU A 38 -19.96 0.97 10.96
CA GLU A 38 -19.76 2.11 11.85
C GLU A 38 -19.61 3.42 11.07
N ASN A 39 -20.34 4.45 11.51
CA ASN A 39 -20.26 5.82 11.01
C ASN A 39 -20.63 6.02 9.51
N LEU A 40 -21.38 5.09 8.91
CA LEU A 40 -22.04 5.35 7.61
C LEU A 40 -23.40 6.02 7.82
N PRO A 41 -23.66 7.17 7.16
CA PRO A 41 -24.98 7.78 7.21
C PRO A 41 -26.01 6.90 6.50
N GLU A 42 -27.24 6.91 7.02
CA GLU A 42 -28.41 6.35 6.36
C GLU A 42 -29.14 7.44 5.59
N PHE A 43 -29.59 7.10 4.40
CA PHE A 43 -30.39 7.96 3.55
C PHE A 43 -31.80 7.40 3.47
N TYR A 44 -32.78 8.29 3.37
CA TYR A 44 -34.17 7.88 3.42
C TYR A 44 -34.94 8.55 2.28
N PHE A 45 -35.70 7.75 1.55
CA PHE A 45 -36.73 8.25 0.65
C PHE A 45 -37.96 7.37 0.78
N ALA A 46 -39.13 7.95 0.57
CA ALA A 46 -40.41 7.28 0.77
C ALA A 46 -41.40 7.79 -0.27
N ASP A 47 -42.43 6.98 -0.52
CA ASP A 47 -43.52 7.37 -1.38
C ASP A 47 -44.37 8.45 -0.69
N THR A 48 -44.04 9.71 -1.00
CA THR A 48 -44.75 10.90 -0.49
C THR A 48 -45.58 11.58 -1.58
N LEU A 49 -45.57 11.04 -2.80
CA LEU A 49 -46.18 11.69 -3.95
C LEU A 49 -47.69 11.39 -4.02
N SER A 50 -48.48 12.46 -4.02
CA SER A 50 -49.92 12.42 -4.36
C SER A 50 -50.20 12.80 -5.82
N SER A 51 -49.17 13.29 -6.54
CA SER A 51 -49.23 13.73 -7.95
C SER A 51 -47.90 13.50 -8.68
N PHE A 52 -47.95 13.38 -10.00
CA PHE A 52 -46.76 13.27 -10.86
C PHE A 52 -45.89 14.54 -10.78
N ASN A 53 -44.59 14.37 -10.58
CA ASN A 53 -43.62 15.45 -10.70
C ASN A 53 -42.90 15.34 -12.04
N THR A 54 -43.27 16.22 -12.98
CA THR A 54 -42.63 16.29 -14.29
C THR A 54 -41.34 17.12 -14.23
N ILE A 55 -40.44 16.82 -15.15
CA ILE A 55 -39.20 17.59 -15.31
C ILE A 55 -39.56 18.99 -15.85
N PRO A 56 -39.04 20.10 -15.26
CA PRO A 56 -39.47 21.48 -15.54
C PRO A 56 -39.36 21.99 -16.99
N GLU A 57 -38.86 21.19 -17.93
CA GLU A 57 -38.58 21.58 -19.32
C GLU A 57 -39.01 20.53 -20.34
N ILE A 58 -39.60 19.40 -19.89
CA ILE A 58 -39.84 18.23 -20.74
C ILE A 58 -41.29 17.79 -20.63
N ASN A 59 -42.03 17.95 -21.73
CA ASN A 59 -43.43 17.60 -21.81
C ASN A 59 -43.57 16.13 -22.23
N LEU A 60 -43.28 15.23 -21.30
CA LEU A 60 -43.13 13.79 -21.54
C LEU A 60 -44.42 13.07 -21.89
N TYR A 61 -45.56 13.58 -21.41
CA TYR A 61 -46.83 12.86 -21.50
C TYR A 61 -47.90 13.72 -22.18
N LYS A 62 -48.22 13.38 -23.43
CA LYS A 62 -49.53 13.71 -24.04
C LYS A 62 -50.68 12.90 -23.42
N THR A 63 -50.37 11.93 -22.55
CA THR A 63 -51.31 10.92 -22.02
C THR A 63 -52.04 11.38 -20.76
N TYR A 64 -51.44 12.24 -19.94
CA TYR A 64 -52.05 12.72 -18.69
C TYR A 64 -51.96 14.25 -18.60
N PRO A 65 -53.04 14.96 -18.22
CA PRO A 65 -53.03 16.42 -18.08
C PRO A 65 -52.11 16.87 -16.93
N ASN A 66 -51.54 18.08 -17.05
CA ASN A 66 -50.78 18.70 -15.97
C ASN A 66 -51.58 18.69 -14.65
N GLY A 67 -50.94 18.27 -13.56
CA GLY A 67 -51.59 18.18 -12.24
C GLY A 67 -52.44 16.92 -12.02
N PHE A 68 -52.23 15.87 -12.82
CA PHE A 68 -52.87 14.58 -12.63
C PHE A 68 -52.61 14.00 -11.22
N SER A 69 -53.68 13.72 -10.48
CA SER A 69 -53.63 13.09 -9.16
C SER A 69 -53.73 11.57 -9.31
N PHE A 70 -52.72 10.87 -8.81
CA PHE A 70 -52.69 9.41 -8.90
C PHE A 70 -53.73 8.70 -8.02
N ASP A 71 -54.21 9.37 -6.97
CA ASP A 71 -55.28 8.88 -6.10
C ASP A 71 -56.57 8.54 -6.88
N GLN A 72 -56.68 9.04 -8.11
CA GLN A 72 -57.81 8.80 -9.00
C GLN A 72 -57.70 7.51 -9.85
N LEU A 73 -56.49 6.93 -10.05
CA LEU A 73 -56.30 5.71 -10.84
C LEU A 73 -56.22 4.45 -9.99
N LYS A 74 -55.49 4.49 -8.88
CA LYS A 74 -55.29 3.34 -7.99
C LYS A 74 -54.72 3.83 -6.66
N LYS A 75 -55.27 3.35 -5.54
CA LYS A 75 -54.64 3.50 -4.23
C LYS A 75 -53.69 2.31 -4.03
N PRO A 76 -52.40 2.53 -3.75
CA PRO A 76 -51.49 1.44 -3.45
C PRO A 76 -51.95 0.72 -2.16
N LEU A 77 -51.66 -0.57 -2.07
CA LEU A 77 -51.95 -1.42 -0.92
C LEU A 77 -50.96 -1.13 0.21
N SER A 78 -49.69 -0.85 -0.13
CA SER A 78 -48.63 -0.38 0.76
C SER A 78 -48.28 1.08 0.50
N ARG A 79 -47.47 1.69 1.37
CA ARG A 79 -46.66 2.85 1.01
C ARG A 79 -45.24 2.54 1.40
N ASN A 80 -44.37 2.44 0.40
CA ASN A 80 -43.02 1.95 0.64
C ASN A 80 -42.12 3.04 1.24
N LYS A 81 -41.24 2.59 2.14
CA LYS A 81 -40.16 3.42 2.71
C LYS A 81 -38.83 2.72 2.46
N VAL A 82 -37.86 3.48 1.97
CA VAL A 82 -36.53 2.97 1.67
C VAL A 82 -35.49 3.62 2.58
N ILE A 83 -34.61 2.79 3.14
CA ILE A 83 -33.36 3.19 3.76
C ILE A 83 -32.22 2.77 2.85
N VAL A 84 -31.33 3.68 2.50
CA VAL A 84 -30.13 3.40 1.72
C VAL A 84 -28.90 3.58 2.58
N LYS A 85 -27.96 2.65 2.49
CA LYS A 85 -26.57 2.82 2.93
C LYS A 85 -25.66 2.73 1.71
N ALA A 86 -24.67 3.62 1.65
CA ALA A 86 -23.73 3.66 0.53
C ALA A 86 -22.30 3.91 1.02
N PHE A 87 -21.36 3.19 0.43
CA PHE A 87 -19.93 3.43 0.59
C PHE A 87 -19.18 3.04 -0.68
N TRP A 88 -17.93 3.46 -0.79
CA TRP A 88 -17.09 3.07 -1.92
C TRP A 88 -15.76 2.49 -1.46
N ASN A 89 -15.18 1.65 -2.30
CA ASN A 89 -13.82 1.15 -2.13
C ASN A 89 -13.07 1.22 -3.46
N LEU A 90 -11.84 0.72 -3.51
CA LEU A 90 -11.01 0.78 -4.72
C LEU A 90 -11.57 0.01 -5.93
N LYS A 91 -12.64 -0.78 -5.76
CA LYS A 91 -13.25 -1.62 -6.80
C LYS A 91 -14.71 -1.28 -7.07
N TYR A 92 -15.49 -1.01 -6.02
CA TYR A 92 -16.94 -0.98 -6.09
C TYR A 92 -17.54 0.29 -5.49
N LEU A 93 -18.62 0.75 -6.12
CA LEU A 93 -19.68 1.48 -5.45
C LEU A 93 -20.61 0.45 -4.80
N ASN A 94 -20.74 0.52 -3.47
CA ASN A 94 -21.52 -0.41 -2.67
C ASN A 94 -22.79 0.29 -2.17
N LEU A 95 -23.94 -0.35 -2.40
CA LEU A 95 -25.26 0.17 -2.09
C LEU A 95 -26.09 -0.92 -1.40
N VAL A 96 -26.76 -0.57 -0.31
CA VAL A 96 -27.70 -1.45 0.38
C VAL A 96 -29.00 -0.74 0.60
N PHE A 97 -30.08 -1.34 0.14
CA PHE A 97 -31.45 -0.83 0.24
C PHE A 97 -32.22 -1.71 1.20
N LYS A 98 -32.80 -1.12 2.24
CA LYS A 98 -33.77 -1.76 3.11
C LYS A 98 -35.12 -1.12 2.84
N VAL A 99 -36.00 -1.89 2.20
CA VAL A 99 -37.31 -1.44 1.74
C VAL A 99 -38.38 -2.03 2.63
N PHE A 100 -39.18 -1.18 3.26
CA PHE A 100 -40.37 -1.58 4.00
C PHE A 100 -41.54 -1.58 3.03
N ASP A 101 -42.09 -2.77 2.82
CA ASP A 101 -43.20 -3.05 1.92
C ASP A 101 -44.05 -4.16 2.56
N GLU A 102 -45.37 -3.99 2.53
CA GLU A 102 -46.32 -4.96 3.08
C GLU A 102 -46.83 -5.95 2.03
N HIS A 103 -46.57 -5.73 0.74
CA HIS A 103 -47.14 -6.54 -0.35
C HIS A 103 -46.10 -6.79 -1.46
N LEU A 104 -45.44 -7.94 -1.41
CA LEU A 104 -44.38 -8.24 -2.37
C LEU A 104 -44.90 -8.86 -3.66
N PHE A 105 -44.50 -8.30 -4.80
CA PHE A 105 -44.88 -8.69 -6.14
C PHE A 105 -43.68 -8.96 -7.06
N ALA A 106 -43.62 -10.16 -7.64
CA ALA A 106 -42.63 -10.52 -8.66
C ALA A 106 -43.14 -11.59 -9.65
N GLN A 107 -44.22 -11.33 -10.40
CA GLN A 107 -44.73 -12.25 -11.44
C GLN A 107 -44.29 -11.90 -12.85
N ALA A 108 -43.86 -10.67 -13.13
CA ALA A 108 -43.51 -10.25 -14.48
C ALA A 108 -42.27 -11.01 -14.96
N GLU A 109 -42.42 -11.73 -16.06
CA GLU A 109 -41.33 -12.36 -16.78
C GLU A 109 -40.65 -11.35 -17.71
N SER A 110 -39.33 -11.41 -17.75
CA SER A 110 -38.49 -10.52 -18.54
C SER A 110 -37.65 -11.35 -19.50
N THR A 111 -37.62 -10.94 -20.76
CA THR A 111 -36.76 -11.52 -21.80
C THR A 111 -35.87 -10.42 -22.39
N PRO A 112 -34.77 -10.77 -23.07
CA PRO A 112 -33.89 -9.77 -23.70
C PRO A 112 -34.63 -8.82 -24.67
N ASP A 113 -35.65 -9.33 -25.38
CA ASP A 113 -36.48 -8.56 -26.31
C ASP A 113 -37.63 -7.79 -25.63
N LYS A 114 -38.04 -8.22 -24.42
CA LYS A 114 -39.13 -7.63 -23.64
C LYS A 114 -38.68 -7.44 -22.18
N PRO A 115 -37.84 -6.42 -21.94
CA PRO A 115 -37.33 -6.07 -20.62
C PRO A 115 -38.48 -5.60 -19.73
N ARG A 116 -38.81 -6.39 -18.70
CA ARG A 116 -39.98 -6.17 -17.84
C ARG A 116 -39.68 -6.33 -16.36
N LEU A 117 -38.40 -6.38 -15.97
CA LEU A 117 -38.05 -6.49 -14.55
C LEU A 117 -38.55 -5.30 -13.72
N HIS A 118 -38.68 -4.12 -14.33
CA HIS A 118 -39.26 -2.93 -13.71
C HIS A 118 -40.77 -3.07 -13.36
N LEU A 119 -41.44 -4.11 -13.87
CA LEU A 119 -42.84 -4.43 -13.53
C LEU A 119 -42.94 -5.41 -12.36
N ASN A 120 -41.85 -5.64 -11.64
CA ASN A 120 -41.81 -6.31 -10.35
C ASN A 120 -41.31 -5.31 -9.31
N ASP A 121 -41.57 -5.59 -8.04
CA ASP A 121 -40.93 -4.86 -6.97
C ASP A 121 -39.42 -5.09 -7.02
N GLY A 122 -38.71 -4.05 -6.66
CA GLY A 122 -37.26 -4.03 -6.79
C GLY A 122 -36.71 -2.62 -6.72
N ILE A 123 -35.43 -2.54 -7.04
CA ILE A 123 -34.68 -1.29 -7.03
C ILE A 123 -34.09 -1.06 -8.41
N GLU A 124 -34.17 0.19 -8.86
CA GLU A 124 -33.39 0.67 -9.99
C GLU A 124 -32.39 1.73 -9.54
N ILE A 125 -31.19 1.67 -10.11
CA ILE A 125 -30.07 2.54 -9.81
C ILE A 125 -29.63 3.21 -11.09
N TYR A 126 -29.68 4.54 -11.10
CA TYR A 126 -29.29 5.37 -12.23
C TYR A 126 -27.95 6.02 -11.94
N ILE A 127 -27.01 5.98 -12.90
CA ILE A 127 -25.66 6.52 -12.71
C ILE A 127 -25.20 7.24 -13.97
N ASP A 128 -24.88 8.53 -13.83
CA ASP A 128 -24.07 9.30 -14.76
C ASP A 128 -22.63 9.23 -14.27
N SER A 129 -21.85 8.40 -14.94
CA SER A 129 -20.47 8.11 -14.57
C SER A 129 -19.49 9.24 -14.87
N LYS A 130 -19.86 10.21 -15.71
CA LYS A 130 -18.99 11.34 -16.10
C LYS A 130 -19.46 12.68 -15.57
N ASN A 131 -20.68 12.76 -15.06
CA ASN A 131 -21.26 13.96 -14.48
C ASN A 131 -21.22 15.13 -15.47
N ASP A 132 -21.63 14.85 -16.71
CA ASP A 132 -21.51 15.77 -17.85
C ASP A 132 -22.80 16.57 -18.14
N ASP A 133 -23.78 16.48 -17.23
CA ASP A 133 -25.05 17.22 -17.24
C ASP A 133 -25.87 16.96 -18.51
N GLY A 134 -25.70 15.79 -19.12
CA GLY A 134 -26.50 15.32 -20.24
C GLY A 134 -27.99 15.46 -19.94
N LEU A 135 -28.73 16.12 -20.85
CA LEU A 135 -30.18 16.24 -20.68
C LEU A 135 -30.82 14.86 -20.73
N LYS A 136 -30.45 14.00 -21.70
CA LYS A 136 -30.92 12.62 -21.83
C LYS A 136 -29.77 11.65 -21.56
N MET A 137 -30.10 10.44 -21.11
CA MET A 137 -29.13 9.35 -20.97
C MET A 137 -28.30 9.17 -22.25
N ASN A 138 -27.00 8.97 -22.07
CA ASN A 138 -26.03 8.77 -23.12
C ASN A 138 -25.11 7.59 -22.81
N THR A 139 -24.09 7.36 -23.64
CA THR A 139 -23.18 6.22 -23.50
C THR A 139 -22.35 6.18 -22.21
N ASN A 140 -22.41 7.14 -21.30
CA ASN A 140 -21.79 7.04 -19.98
C ASN A 140 -22.83 6.97 -18.84
N ASP A 141 -24.11 6.90 -19.21
CA ASP A 141 -25.23 6.81 -18.30
C ASP A 141 -25.77 5.39 -18.27
N TYR A 142 -26.06 4.91 -17.07
CA TYR A 142 -26.44 3.53 -16.79
C TYR A 142 -27.71 3.48 -15.96
N GLN A 143 -28.51 2.45 -16.20
CA GLN A 143 -29.60 2.02 -15.33
C GLN A 143 -29.37 0.57 -14.97
N PHE A 144 -29.27 0.28 -13.67
CA PHE A 144 -29.21 -1.09 -13.14
C PHE A 144 -30.55 -1.41 -12.50
N ILE A 145 -31.09 -2.59 -12.75
CA ILE A 145 -32.34 -3.07 -12.15
C ILE A 145 -32.05 -4.36 -11.41
N VAL A 146 -32.57 -4.48 -10.19
CA VAL A 146 -32.60 -5.70 -9.39
C VAL A 146 -34.03 -5.91 -8.90
N ASP A 147 -34.67 -7.01 -9.31
CA ASP A 147 -36.01 -7.36 -8.83
C ASP A 147 -35.98 -8.20 -7.55
N LEU A 148 -37.15 -8.43 -6.93
CA LEU A 148 -37.28 -9.25 -5.71
C LEU A 148 -36.73 -10.68 -5.82
N LYS A 149 -36.67 -11.24 -7.04
CA LYS A 149 -36.13 -12.58 -7.30
C LYS A 149 -34.62 -12.55 -7.57
N ASN A 150 -33.96 -11.42 -7.32
CA ASN A 150 -32.55 -11.16 -7.61
C ASN A 150 -32.20 -11.35 -9.10
N ARG A 151 -33.17 -11.14 -10.00
CA ARG A 151 -32.91 -11.05 -11.44
C ARG A 151 -32.42 -9.64 -11.74
N THR A 152 -31.41 -9.56 -12.60
CA THR A 152 -30.74 -8.29 -12.90
C THR A 152 -30.86 -7.93 -14.37
N GLN A 153 -30.85 -6.62 -14.63
CA GLN A 153 -30.81 -6.07 -15.97
C GLN A 153 -30.06 -4.74 -15.96
N VAL A 154 -29.30 -4.47 -17.02
CA VAL A 154 -28.58 -3.20 -17.18
C VAL A 154 -28.95 -2.58 -18.51
N PHE A 155 -29.25 -1.28 -18.48
CA PHE A 155 -29.35 -0.44 -19.66
C PHE A 155 -28.26 0.61 -19.65
N ARG A 156 -27.87 1.01 -20.85
CA ARG A 156 -26.95 2.11 -21.09
C ARG A 156 -27.57 3.08 -22.08
N GLY A 157 -27.27 4.37 -21.99
CA GLY A 157 -27.75 5.31 -23.00
C GLY A 157 -27.23 4.98 -24.40
N ASP A 158 -28.13 4.95 -25.38
CA ASP A 158 -27.82 4.56 -26.76
C ASP A 158 -27.60 5.78 -27.68
N ARG A 159 -26.39 5.89 -28.26
CA ARG A 159 -26.04 6.93 -29.24
C ARG A 159 -27.00 7.01 -30.43
N ARG A 160 -27.57 5.89 -30.88
CA ARG A 160 -28.47 5.85 -32.05
C ARG A 160 -29.78 6.60 -31.79
N TYR A 161 -30.32 6.48 -30.58
CA TYR A 161 -31.60 7.08 -30.21
C TYR A 161 -31.45 8.53 -29.71
N ILE A 162 -30.29 8.92 -29.17
CA ILE A 162 -29.97 10.33 -28.84
C ILE A 162 -30.11 11.22 -30.08
N LEU A 163 -29.71 10.71 -31.25
CA LEU A 163 -29.73 11.45 -32.51
C LEU A 163 -31.10 11.43 -33.23
N ALA A 164 -32.06 10.64 -32.74
CA ALA A 164 -33.31 10.37 -33.45
C ALA A 164 -34.45 11.38 -33.14
N ASP A 165 -34.21 12.41 -32.34
CA ASP A 165 -35.20 13.40 -31.87
C ASP A 165 -36.52 12.76 -31.40
N THR A 166 -36.41 11.70 -30.60
CA THR A 166 -37.56 11.03 -29.98
C THR A 166 -37.76 11.48 -28.53
N VAL A 167 -39.00 11.39 -28.05
CA VAL A 167 -39.36 11.64 -26.63
C VAL A 167 -38.94 10.47 -25.73
N ALA A 168 -38.70 9.29 -26.31
CA ALA A 168 -38.27 8.11 -25.57
C ALA A 168 -36.83 8.24 -25.07
N VAL A 169 -36.60 7.78 -23.85
CA VAL A 169 -35.25 7.71 -23.27
C VAL A 169 -34.43 6.70 -24.09
N PRO A 170 -33.27 7.10 -24.65
CA PRO A 170 -32.44 6.22 -25.44
C PRO A 170 -31.82 5.15 -24.55
N LYS A 171 -32.23 3.88 -24.67
CA LYS A 171 -31.68 2.76 -23.89
C LYS A 171 -31.24 1.62 -24.80
N ASP A 172 -30.02 1.13 -24.58
CA ASP A 172 -29.48 -0.08 -25.20
C ASP A 172 -29.68 -1.27 -24.26
N TYR A 173 -30.29 -2.33 -24.79
CA TYR A 173 -30.77 -3.51 -24.07
C TYR A 173 -29.72 -4.63 -24.01
N ASP A 174 -28.68 -4.58 -24.84
CA ASP A 174 -27.67 -5.64 -24.97
C ASP A 174 -26.36 -5.27 -24.25
N GLN A 175 -26.44 -4.99 -22.95
CA GLN A 175 -25.29 -4.58 -22.14
C GLN A 175 -24.82 -5.71 -21.22
N ASN A 176 -23.59 -6.17 -21.43
CA ASN A 176 -22.93 -7.16 -20.56
C ASN A 176 -22.16 -6.49 -19.41
N VAL A 177 -22.81 -5.59 -18.67
CA VAL A 177 -22.22 -4.97 -17.47
C VAL A 177 -22.54 -5.86 -16.28
N LEU A 178 -21.53 -6.59 -15.79
CA LEU A 178 -21.68 -7.46 -14.63
C LEU A 178 -21.51 -6.68 -13.34
N PHE A 179 -22.42 -6.88 -12.40
CA PHE A 179 -22.36 -6.36 -11.04
C PHE A 179 -22.85 -7.44 -10.06
N LYS A 180 -22.53 -7.30 -8.78
CA LYS A 180 -22.97 -8.25 -7.75
C LYS A 180 -24.27 -7.76 -7.13
N SER A 181 -25.22 -8.67 -6.93
CA SER A 181 -26.44 -8.38 -6.19
C SER A 181 -26.95 -9.57 -5.37
N ASN A 182 -27.68 -9.27 -4.31
CA ASN A 182 -28.47 -10.23 -3.54
C ASN A 182 -29.75 -9.58 -3.04
N VAL A 183 -30.80 -10.39 -2.90
CA VAL A 183 -32.08 -9.94 -2.36
C VAL A 183 -32.56 -10.90 -1.29
N LYS A 184 -32.96 -10.34 -0.15
CA LYS A 184 -33.58 -11.08 0.95
C LYS A 184 -34.87 -10.40 1.37
N TYR A 185 -35.98 -11.10 1.18
CA TYR A 185 -37.29 -10.66 1.64
C TYR A 185 -37.76 -11.46 2.86
N PHE A 186 -38.67 -10.86 3.63
CA PHE A 186 -39.22 -11.44 4.85
C PHE A 186 -40.74 -11.53 4.74
N GLY A 187 -41.21 -12.70 4.29
CA GLY A 187 -42.62 -13.02 4.07
C GLY A 187 -42.78 -13.84 2.79
N SER A 188 -43.82 -13.59 1.99
CA SER A 188 -44.12 -14.37 0.78
C SER A 188 -44.43 -13.53 -0.45
N ILE A 189 -43.71 -13.82 -1.54
CA ILE A 189 -43.89 -13.13 -2.83
C ILE A 189 -45.19 -13.60 -3.48
N ASN A 190 -45.98 -12.65 -3.99
CA ASN A 190 -47.25 -12.88 -4.69
C ASN A 190 -48.30 -13.60 -3.82
N ASN A 191 -48.36 -13.25 -2.54
CA ASN A 191 -49.46 -13.64 -1.67
C ASN A 191 -50.24 -12.41 -1.17
N ALA A 192 -51.51 -12.30 -1.56
CA ALA A 192 -52.35 -11.14 -1.23
C ALA A 192 -53.03 -11.26 0.14
N THR A 193 -52.78 -12.37 0.85
CA THR A 193 -53.47 -12.71 2.10
C THR A 193 -52.61 -12.47 3.34
N ASP A 194 -51.30 -12.29 3.18
CA ASP A 194 -50.39 -11.90 4.25
C ASP A 194 -49.91 -10.46 4.08
N LYS A 195 -49.18 -10.01 5.10
CA LYS A 195 -48.47 -8.74 5.09
C LYS A 195 -47.00 -9.05 5.29
N ASP A 196 -46.20 -8.63 4.33
CA ASP A 196 -44.75 -8.67 4.41
C ASP A 196 -44.22 -7.57 5.34
N SER A 197 -42.96 -7.68 5.74
CA SER A 197 -42.34 -6.67 6.61
C SER A 197 -41.37 -5.76 5.86
N LEU A 198 -40.46 -6.37 5.11
CA LEU A 198 -39.41 -5.68 4.36
C LEU A 198 -38.69 -6.63 3.40
N TYR A 199 -37.92 -6.05 2.50
CA TYR A 199 -36.84 -6.71 1.80
C TYR A 199 -35.55 -5.89 1.80
N VAL A 200 -34.43 -6.58 1.64
CA VAL A 200 -33.09 -6.02 1.58
C VAL A 200 -32.51 -6.33 0.21
N VAL A 201 -31.99 -5.30 -0.48
CA VAL A 201 -31.25 -5.42 -1.74
C VAL A 201 -29.82 -4.96 -1.52
N GLU A 202 -28.87 -5.83 -1.77
CA GLU A 202 -27.43 -5.58 -1.66
C GLU A 202 -26.84 -5.49 -3.07
N VAL A 203 -26.03 -4.46 -3.35
CA VAL A 203 -25.49 -4.21 -4.69
C VAL A 203 -24.04 -3.72 -4.61
N SER A 204 -23.15 -4.33 -5.40
CA SER A 204 -21.79 -3.81 -5.66
C SER A 204 -21.55 -3.62 -7.15
N ILE A 205 -21.43 -2.36 -7.58
CA ILE A 205 -21.18 -1.97 -8.97
C ILE A 205 -19.67 -1.73 -9.16
N PRO A 206 -18.97 -2.49 -10.01
CA PRO A 206 -17.55 -2.26 -10.24
C PRO A 206 -17.33 -0.93 -10.97
N PHE A 207 -16.46 -0.05 -10.44
CA PHE A 207 -16.11 1.21 -11.08
C PHE A 207 -15.53 1.01 -12.49
N ALA A 208 -14.75 -0.06 -12.69
CA ALA A 208 -14.23 -0.44 -13.99
C ALA A 208 -15.33 -0.76 -15.02
N ALA A 209 -16.47 -1.29 -14.58
CA ALA A 209 -17.59 -1.65 -15.45
C ALA A 209 -18.35 -0.42 -15.96
N ILE A 210 -18.28 0.69 -15.21
CA ILE A 210 -18.84 2.00 -15.59
C ILE A 210 -17.77 3.00 -16.06
N GLY A 211 -16.54 2.54 -16.31
CA GLY A 211 -15.47 3.37 -16.87
C GLY A 211 -15.00 4.51 -15.95
N VAL A 212 -15.04 4.29 -14.64
CA VAL A 212 -14.60 5.24 -13.60
C VAL A 212 -13.34 4.72 -12.92
N GLU A 213 -12.37 5.61 -12.71
CA GLU A 213 -11.21 5.33 -11.86
C GLU A 213 -11.48 5.92 -10.46
N PRO A 214 -11.67 5.08 -9.44
CA PRO A 214 -12.11 5.55 -8.13
C PRO A 214 -10.98 6.25 -7.38
N HIS A 215 -11.22 7.50 -6.99
CA HIS A 215 -10.33 8.29 -6.13
C HIS A 215 -11.13 9.32 -5.34
N GLU A 216 -10.54 9.85 -4.27
CA GLU A 216 -11.17 10.91 -3.49
C GLU A 216 -11.42 12.15 -4.36
N GLY A 217 -12.61 12.72 -4.26
CA GLY A 217 -13.00 13.93 -4.99
C GLY A 217 -13.67 13.67 -6.33
N ILE A 218 -13.79 12.41 -6.80
CA ILE A 218 -14.68 12.13 -7.93
C ILE A 218 -16.12 12.50 -7.56
N SER A 219 -16.90 12.89 -8.56
CA SER A 219 -18.33 13.08 -8.42
C SER A 219 -19.06 12.46 -9.60
N MET A 220 -20.21 11.88 -9.32
CA MET A 220 -21.15 11.32 -10.29
C MET A 220 -22.53 11.92 -10.07
N ARG A 221 -23.46 11.70 -10.98
CA ARG A 221 -24.88 11.87 -10.66
C ARG A 221 -25.52 10.50 -10.48
N ILE A 222 -26.32 10.36 -9.43
CA ILE A 222 -26.95 9.10 -9.07
C ILE A 222 -28.41 9.37 -8.77
N ASP A 223 -29.27 8.43 -9.15
CA ASP A 223 -30.64 8.39 -8.67
C ASP A 223 -31.11 6.98 -8.35
N PHE A 224 -32.18 6.89 -7.55
CA PHE A 224 -32.76 5.62 -7.12
C PHE A 224 -34.26 5.60 -7.33
N CYS A 225 -34.73 4.48 -7.87
CA CYS A 225 -36.14 4.19 -8.02
C CYS A 225 -36.50 2.96 -7.19
N CYS A 226 -37.55 3.07 -6.38
CA CYS A 226 -38.20 1.90 -5.80
C CYS A 226 -39.42 1.57 -6.67
N ASN A 227 -39.42 0.39 -7.28
CA ASN A 227 -40.59 -0.11 -7.99
C ASN A 227 -41.54 -0.71 -6.95
N ASP A 228 -42.77 -0.22 -6.93
CA ASP A 228 -43.84 -0.65 -6.03
C ASP A 228 -45.06 -1.05 -6.87
N ILE A 229 -45.29 -2.36 -6.95
CA ILE A 229 -46.22 -3.01 -7.85
C ILE A 229 -47.31 -3.70 -7.05
N ASP A 230 -48.18 -2.89 -6.48
CA ASP A 230 -49.38 -3.31 -5.77
C ASP A 230 -50.52 -3.75 -6.73
N TYR A 231 -50.40 -4.89 -7.42
CA TYR A 231 -51.55 -5.50 -8.13
C TYR A 231 -52.45 -6.30 -7.17
N PRO A 232 -53.78 -6.30 -7.35
CA PRO A 232 -54.60 -7.36 -6.80
C PRO A 232 -54.11 -8.67 -7.43
N GLN A 233 -53.38 -9.46 -6.64
CA GLN A 233 -52.46 -10.51 -7.10
C GLN A 233 -53.19 -11.73 -7.75
N ASP A 234 -54.53 -11.68 -7.81
CA ASP A 234 -55.42 -12.70 -8.38
C ASP A 234 -55.78 -12.46 -9.86
N GLN A 235 -55.45 -11.30 -10.44
CA GLN A 235 -55.70 -11.01 -11.85
C GLN A 235 -54.36 -10.83 -12.56
N GLY A 236 -53.95 -11.86 -13.32
CA GLY A 236 -52.68 -11.90 -14.03
C GLY A 236 -52.35 -10.57 -14.76
N VAL A 237 -51.05 -10.29 -14.87
CA VAL A 237 -50.53 -9.00 -15.35
C VAL A 237 -51.12 -8.64 -16.72
N PHE A 238 -52.04 -7.67 -16.77
CA PHE A 238 -52.44 -7.03 -18.01
C PHE A 238 -51.33 -6.04 -18.42
N VAL A 239 -50.28 -6.59 -19.01
CA VAL A 239 -49.02 -5.89 -19.34
C VAL A 239 -49.23 -4.59 -20.13
N GLU A 240 -50.25 -4.51 -20.98
CA GLU A 240 -50.54 -3.32 -21.80
C GLU A 240 -51.19 -2.17 -21.01
N TYR A 241 -51.92 -2.47 -19.92
CA TYR A 241 -52.46 -1.47 -18.99
C TYR A 241 -51.45 -1.12 -17.88
N ALA A 242 -50.55 -2.04 -17.54
CA ALA A 242 -49.52 -1.85 -16.51
C ALA A 242 -48.45 -0.82 -16.91
N SER A 243 -48.05 -0.81 -18.19
CA SER A 243 -47.06 0.14 -18.72
C SER A 243 -47.53 1.59 -18.77
N THR A 244 -48.82 1.86 -18.55
CA THR A 244 -49.39 3.21 -18.56
C THR A 244 -49.61 3.79 -17.15
N ILE A 245 -49.45 2.99 -16.10
CA ILE A 245 -49.72 3.35 -14.70
C ILE A 245 -48.49 2.96 -13.86
N MET A 246 -47.41 3.74 -13.95
CA MET A 246 -46.19 3.49 -13.18
C MET A 246 -46.16 4.32 -11.90
N TRP A 247 -45.97 3.63 -10.77
CA TRP A 247 -45.65 4.19 -9.46
C TRP A 247 -44.20 3.87 -9.09
N SER A 248 -43.27 4.39 -9.89
CA SER A 248 -41.87 4.46 -9.48
C SER A 248 -41.67 5.77 -8.74
N PHE A 249 -41.43 5.72 -7.44
CA PHE A 249 -41.10 6.92 -6.67
C PHE A 249 -39.58 7.03 -6.48
N ASP A 250 -39.14 8.27 -6.65
CA ASP A 250 -37.77 8.64 -6.93
C ASP A 250 -37.15 9.35 -5.73
N TRP A 251 -35.88 9.08 -5.45
CA TRP A 251 -35.11 9.88 -4.51
C TRP A 251 -34.87 11.31 -5.04
N GLY A 252 -34.67 11.49 -6.34
CA GLY A 252 -34.56 12.77 -7.02
C GLY A 252 -35.85 13.61 -7.02
N GLY A 253 -37.00 12.95 -6.82
CA GLY A 253 -38.32 13.55 -6.74
C GLY A 253 -39.02 13.75 -8.09
N TYR A 254 -38.51 13.16 -9.17
CA TYR A 254 -39.10 13.21 -10.51
C TYR A 254 -39.60 11.84 -10.97
N SER A 255 -40.69 11.80 -11.73
CA SER A 255 -41.27 10.53 -12.21
C SER A 255 -40.66 10.05 -13.55
N ASP A 256 -39.60 10.70 -14.04
CA ASP A 256 -38.89 10.28 -15.24
C ASP A 256 -37.38 10.25 -14.99
N PHE A 257 -36.81 9.07 -15.19
CA PHE A 257 -35.43 8.75 -14.86
C PHE A 257 -34.50 8.83 -16.06
N GLY A 258 -34.98 9.23 -17.24
CA GLY A 258 -34.14 9.30 -18.44
C GLY A 258 -33.23 10.52 -18.57
N TYR A 259 -33.15 11.34 -17.53
CA TYR A 259 -32.65 12.71 -17.63
C TYR A 259 -31.57 13.03 -16.58
N PRO A 260 -30.30 12.65 -16.85
CA PRO A 260 -29.19 12.75 -15.90
C PRO A 260 -28.99 14.11 -15.25
N LYS A 261 -29.24 15.21 -15.98
CA LYS A 261 -29.23 16.59 -15.47
C LYS A 261 -29.98 16.76 -14.13
N TYR A 262 -31.04 15.99 -13.91
CA TYR A 262 -31.90 16.08 -12.72
C TYR A 262 -31.58 15.07 -11.62
N TRP A 263 -30.73 14.07 -11.91
CA TRP A 263 -30.21 13.15 -10.89
C TRP A 263 -29.31 13.89 -9.90
N LYS A 264 -29.23 13.39 -8.67
CA LYS A 264 -28.50 14.04 -7.57
C LYS A 264 -26.99 13.90 -7.77
N ARG A 265 -26.25 15.00 -7.58
CA ARG A 265 -24.78 14.99 -7.63
C ARG A 265 -24.24 14.41 -6.32
N VAL A 266 -23.40 13.38 -6.45
CA VAL A 266 -22.81 12.66 -5.33
C VAL A 266 -21.29 12.72 -5.42
N GLY A 267 -20.64 13.21 -4.36
CA GLY A 267 -19.19 13.22 -4.19
C GLY A 267 -18.68 11.99 -3.45
N PHE A 268 -17.45 11.59 -3.74
CA PHE A 268 -16.79 10.46 -3.11
C PHE A 268 -15.68 10.97 -2.19
N THR A 269 -15.80 10.67 -0.90
CA THR A 269 -14.99 11.27 0.18
C THR A 269 -14.20 10.23 0.95
N GLY A 270 -13.12 10.66 1.61
CA GLY A 270 -12.16 9.77 2.23
C GLY A 270 -11.23 9.15 1.20
N SER A 271 -10.12 8.59 1.65
CA SER A 271 -9.21 7.90 0.74
C SER A 271 -8.59 6.65 1.35
N PRO A 272 -8.24 5.67 0.50
CA PRO A 272 -7.45 4.51 0.91
C PRO A 272 -6.10 4.95 1.47
N ASP A 273 -5.62 4.29 2.51
CA ASP A 273 -4.27 4.55 3.01
C ASP A 273 -3.21 4.16 1.96
N PHE A 274 -1.98 4.67 2.13
CA PHE A 274 -0.87 4.38 1.22
C PHE A 274 -0.68 2.87 1.01
N LEU A 275 -0.75 2.09 2.09
CA LEU A 275 -0.60 0.63 2.04
C LEU A 275 -1.76 -0.03 1.29
N GLU A 276 -3.00 0.46 1.44
CA GLU A 276 -4.15 -0.08 0.73
C GLU A 276 -4.04 0.14 -0.77
N ARG A 277 -3.68 1.36 -1.19
CA ARG A 277 -3.42 1.69 -2.61
C ARG A 277 -2.31 0.84 -3.19
N LEU A 278 -1.20 0.69 -2.45
CA LEU A 278 -0.07 -0.12 -2.89
C LEU A 278 -0.48 -1.60 -3.03
N THR A 279 -1.20 -2.12 -2.03
CA THR A 279 -1.60 -3.52 -1.95
C THR A 279 -2.56 -3.88 -3.08
N GLU A 280 -3.55 -3.04 -3.36
CA GLU A 280 -4.49 -3.28 -4.45
C GLU A 280 -3.84 -3.08 -5.83
N ARG A 281 -3.01 -2.03 -6.01
CA ARG A 281 -2.29 -1.80 -7.28
C ARG A 281 -1.38 -2.96 -7.66
N TYR A 282 -0.68 -3.55 -6.68
CA TYR A 282 0.26 -4.64 -6.92
C TYR A 282 -0.29 -6.00 -6.54
N LYS A 283 -1.62 -6.15 -6.41
CA LYS A 283 -2.24 -7.38 -5.92
C LYS A 283 -1.83 -8.62 -6.71
N ALA A 284 -1.83 -8.50 -8.03
CA ALA A 284 -1.42 -9.56 -8.96
C ALA A 284 0.09 -9.89 -8.91
N TYR A 285 0.91 -8.98 -8.37
CA TYR A 285 2.36 -9.12 -8.30
C TYR A 285 2.87 -9.55 -6.92
N TRP A 286 2.02 -9.64 -5.89
CA TRP A 286 2.47 -10.05 -4.56
C TRP A 286 3.14 -11.41 -4.54
N ILE A 287 2.68 -12.36 -5.34
CA ILE A 287 3.35 -13.67 -5.45
C ILE A 287 4.76 -13.52 -6.00
N TRP A 288 4.98 -12.64 -6.99
CA TRP A 288 6.29 -12.37 -7.56
C TRP A 288 7.18 -11.57 -6.60
N ILE A 289 6.62 -10.60 -5.88
CA ILE A 289 7.32 -9.85 -4.83
C ILE A 289 7.78 -10.82 -3.73
N TYR A 290 6.91 -11.74 -3.30
CA TYR A 290 7.23 -12.75 -2.29
C TYR A 290 8.29 -13.75 -2.78
N LEU A 291 8.18 -14.23 -4.02
CA LEU A 291 9.18 -15.11 -4.62
C LEU A 291 10.54 -14.39 -4.76
N PHE A 292 10.54 -13.10 -5.10
CA PHE A 292 11.75 -12.29 -5.20
C PHE A 292 12.40 -12.08 -3.83
N THR A 293 11.62 -11.79 -2.78
CA THR A 293 12.16 -11.66 -1.42
C THR A 293 12.71 -13.00 -0.90
N ILE A 294 12.03 -14.12 -1.17
CA ILE A 294 12.58 -15.46 -0.89
C ILE A 294 13.90 -15.68 -1.65
N GLY A 295 13.95 -15.40 -2.95
CA GLY A 295 15.17 -15.54 -3.73
C GLY A 295 16.32 -14.68 -3.18
N PHE A 296 16.03 -13.42 -2.86
CA PHE A 296 17.00 -12.49 -2.30
C PHE A 296 17.50 -12.93 -0.91
N THR A 297 16.60 -13.39 -0.05
CA THR A 297 16.96 -13.94 1.27
C THR A 297 17.81 -15.20 1.16
N ILE A 298 17.52 -16.11 0.22
CA ILE A 298 18.36 -17.28 -0.05
C ILE A 298 19.75 -16.85 -0.51
N ILE A 299 19.85 -15.87 -1.42
CA ILE A 299 21.13 -15.35 -1.93
C ILE A 299 21.95 -14.71 -0.80
N THR A 300 21.32 -13.88 0.02
CA THR A 300 21.99 -13.22 1.16
C THR A 300 22.44 -14.22 2.23
N ILE A 301 21.61 -15.19 2.58
CA ILE A 301 22.00 -16.30 3.47
C ILE A 301 23.15 -17.10 2.87
N SER A 302 23.09 -17.44 1.58
CA SER A 302 24.17 -18.16 0.88
C SER A 302 25.47 -17.36 0.90
N PHE A 303 25.40 -16.04 0.68
CA PHE A 303 26.57 -15.16 0.76
C PHE A 303 27.12 -15.08 2.19
N LEU A 304 26.26 -14.98 3.20
CA LEU A 304 26.65 -15.02 4.61
C LEU A 304 27.31 -16.35 4.97
N LEU A 305 26.75 -17.48 4.54
CA LEU A 305 27.35 -18.80 4.73
C LEU A 305 28.71 -18.93 4.04
N ILE A 306 28.87 -18.39 2.82
CA ILE A 306 30.16 -18.33 2.14
C ILE A 306 31.14 -17.47 2.94
N LYS A 307 30.71 -16.31 3.46
CA LYS A 307 31.54 -15.42 4.28
C LYS A 307 31.95 -16.09 5.59
N VAL A 308 31.05 -16.80 6.25
CA VAL A 308 31.33 -17.60 7.46
C VAL A 308 32.30 -18.72 7.14
N ARG A 309 32.10 -19.49 6.07
CA ARG A 309 33.05 -20.53 5.62
C ARG A 309 34.42 -19.96 5.29
N ARG A 310 34.48 -18.78 4.65
CA ARG A 310 35.75 -18.08 4.39
C ARG A 310 36.39 -17.63 5.70
N ALA A 311 35.62 -17.08 6.65
CA ALA A 311 36.12 -16.68 7.96
C ALA A 311 36.61 -17.86 8.81
N GLN A 312 35.96 -19.03 8.71
CA GLN A 312 36.42 -20.29 9.33
C GLN A 312 37.68 -20.85 8.65
N LYS A 313 37.89 -20.55 7.35
CA LYS A 313 39.13 -20.85 6.61
C LYS A 313 40.23 -19.82 6.81
N ILE A 314 39.92 -18.62 7.34
CA ILE A 314 40.96 -17.75 7.89
C ILE A 314 41.44 -18.52 9.12
N PRO A 315 42.70 -19.00 9.15
CA PRO A 315 43.21 -19.59 10.38
C PRO A 315 42.94 -18.57 11.48
N PHE A 316 42.37 -19.03 12.61
CA PHE A 316 42.49 -18.28 13.86
C PHE A 316 43.93 -17.78 13.88
N LYS A 317 44.18 -16.52 14.23
CA LYS A 317 45.54 -16.08 14.49
C LYS A 317 46.00 -16.84 15.74
N SER A 318 46.25 -18.14 15.58
CA SER A 318 47.18 -18.93 16.34
C SER A 318 48.39 -18.04 16.42
N GLU A 319 48.88 -17.89 17.66
CA GLU A 319 50.21 -17.40 17.99
C GLU A 319 51.03 -17.31 16.72
N THR A 320 51.25 -16.08 16.26
CA THR A 320 52.06 -15.80 15.09
C THR A 320 53.20 -16.79 15.10
N GLU A 321 53.11 -17.78 14.20
CA GLU A 321 54.15 -18.75 13.95
C GLU A 321 55.38 -17.88 13.77
N ASN A 322 56.29 -17.98 14.75
CA ASN A 322 57.37 -17.04 15.02
C ASN A 322 57.68 -16.27 13.76
N SER A 323 57.17 -15.02 13.70
CA SER A 323 57.56 -14.12 12.63
C SER A 323 59.05 -14.32 12.49
N LYS A 324 59.51 -14.64 11.29
CA LYS A 324 60.92 -14.61 10.94
C LYS A 324 61.42 -13.17 11.06
N ILE A 325 61.33 -12.60 12.26
CA ILE A 325 62.24 -11.60 12.77
C ILE A 325 63.47 -12.43 13.10
N VAL A 326 64.20 -12.66 12.02
CA VAL A 326 65.63 -12.65 12.01
C VAL A 326 66.06 -11.40 12.79
N PHE A 327 66.15 -11.52 14.12
CA PHE A 327 67.42 -11.17 14.72
C PHE A 327 68.40 -12.09 14.03
N ILE A 328 69.41 -11.54 13.36
CA ILE A 328 70.66 -12.28 13.32
C ILE A 328 71.18 -12.02 14.71
N PRO A 329 71.00 -12.94 15.69
CA PRO A 329 71.75 -12.81 16.91
C PRO A 329 73.22 -12.69 16.47
N PHE A 330 74.00 -11.88 17.18
CA PHE A 330 75.44 -12.03 17.17
C PHE A 330 75.75 -13.42 17.77
N GLN A 331 75.54 -14.47 16.98
CA GLN A 331 76.05 -15.79 17.20
C GLN A 331 77.04 -16.03 16.08
N ASP A 332 78.29 -15.77 16.44
CA ASP A 332 79.38 -16.58 15.95
C ASP A 332 79.02 -18.07 16.16
N GLN A 333 79.51 -18.92 15.26
CA GLN A 333 79.30 -20.38 15.16
C GLN A 333 78.16 -20.84 14.21
N GLY A 334 78.49 -21.04 12.92
CA GLY A 334 77.79 -22.00 12.05
C GLY A 334 77.47 -21.51 10.63
N LYS A 335 78.22 -22.00 9.64
CA LYS A 335 78.17 -21.64 8.20
C LYS A 335 76.75 -21.71 7.59
N ASN A 336 76.05 -20.58 7.53
CA ASN A 336 74.98 -20.31 6.56
C ASN A 336 75.29 -18.97 5.86
N HIS A 337 75.43 -18.99 4.54
CA HIS A 337 75.79 -17.80 3.78
C HIS A 337 74.59 -16.83 3.77
N LEU A 338 74.71 -15.68 4.42
CA LEU A 338 73.68 -14.64 4.40
C LEU A 338 73.42 -14.20 2.96
N SER A 339 72.16 -13.95 2.63
CA SER A 339 71.82 -13.35 1.33
C SER A 339 72.41 -11.94 1.24
N HIS A 340 72.66 -11.45 0.02
CA HIS A 340 73.15 -10.09 -0.19
C HIS A 340 72.26 -9.03 0.50
N ASN A 341 70.94 -9.21 0.42
CA ASN A 341 69.96 -8.35 1.08
C ASN A 341 70.05 -8.40 2.61
N GLN A 342 70.25 -9.58 3.20
CA GLN A 342 70.43 -9.74 4.64
C GLN A 342 71.72 -9.04 5.13
N VAL A 343 72.80 -9.11 4.35
CA VAL A 343 74.04 -8.38 4.66
C VAL A 343 73.82 -6.87 4.62
N LEU A 344 73.06 -6.37 3.65
CA LEU A 344 72.70 -4.94 3.57
C LEU A 344 71.84 -4.50 4.76
N LEU A 345 70.87 -5.32 5.18
CA LEU A 345 70.05 -5.05 6.37
C LEU A 345 70.89 -5.07 7.66
N GLN A 346 71.85 -5.98 7.80
CA GLN A 346 72.78 -5.97 8.94
C GLN A 346 73.59 -4.67 9.00
N LYS A 347 74.13 -4.24 7.85
CA LYS A 347 74.86 -2.96 7.77
C LYS A 347 73.96 -1.79 8.16
N ALA A 348 72.70 -1.81 7.73
CA ALA A 348 71.72 -0.79 8.06
C ALA A 348 71.41 -0.78 9.57
N THR A 349 71.15 -1.94 10.16
CA THR A 349 70.92 -2.10 11.61
C THR A 349 72.12 -1.60 12.41
N LYS A 350 73.34 -2.00 12.04
CA LYS A 350 74.57 -1.56 12.71
C LYS A 350 74.69 -0.04 12.68
N PHE A 351 74.51 0.56 11.50
CA PHE A 351 74.59 2.01 11.33
C PHE A 351 73.53 2.76 12.17
N ILE A 352 72.29 2.24 12.21
CA ILE A 352 71.20 2.80 13.02
C ILE A 352 71.54 2.71 14.52
N SER A 353 72.07 1.58 14.98
CA SER A 353 72.47 1.38 16.38
C SER A 353 73.61 2.29 16.80
N GLU A 354 74.60 2.50 15.93
CA GLU A 354 75.73 3.41 16.18
C GLU A 354 75.32 4.90 16.20
N ASN A 355 74.23 5.25 15.50
CA ASN A 355 73.70 6.61 15.42
C ASN A 355 72.32 6.76 16.10
N LYS A 356 72.04 5.92 17.09
CA LYS A 356 70.74 5.81 17.76
C LYS A 356 70.16 7.13 18.29
N ASN A 357 71.00 8.03 18.79
CA ASN A 357 70.60 9.30 19.41
C ASN A 357 70.34 10.43 18.40
N LYS A 358 70.58 10.21 17.10
CA LYS A 358 70.37 11.21 16.05
C LYS A 358 69.03 11.00 15.32
N PRO A 359 68.44 12.07 14.74
CA PRO A 359 67.37 11.92 13.77
C PRO A 359 67.93 11.23 12.52
N LEU A 360 67.42 10.03 12.21
CA LEU A 360 67.86 9.24 11.06
C LEU A 360 66.79 9.26 9.98
N HIS A 361 67.12 9.79 8.82
CA HIS A 361 66.29 9.72 7.62
C HIS A 361 66.72 8.56 6.72
N SER A 362 65.78 8.05 5.92
CA SER A 362 65.99 6.85 5.12
C SER A 362 67.10 7.01 4.07
N GLU A 363 67.28 8.22 3.55
CA GLU A 363 68.35 8.61 2.62
C GLU A 363 69.73 8.45 3.24
N LEU A 364 69.86 8.85 4.51
CA LEU A 364 71.11 8.82 5.25
C LEU A 364 71.53 7.38 5.55
N VAL A 365 70.58 6.52 5.93
CA VAL A 365 70.84 5.09 6.14
C VAL A 365 71.18 4.38 4.82
N ALA A 366 70.47 4.70 3.73
CA ALA A 366 70.76 4.14 2.40
C ALA A 366 72.17 4.52 1.92
N GLY A 367 72.54 5.80 2.05
CA GLY A 367 73.88 6.29 1.72
C GLY A 367 74.97 5.63 2.55
N ALA A 368 74.74 5.44 3.85
CA ALA A 368 75.72 4.82 4.76
C ALA A 368 76.01 3.34 4.43
N ILE A 369 75.05 2.62 3.86
CA ILE A 369 75.22 1.21 3.45
C ILE A 369 75.59 1.06 1.97
N GLY A 370 75.77 2.17 1.25
CA GLY A 370 76.23 2.19 -0.14
C GLY A 370 75.17 1.87 -1.19
N ILE A 371 73.88 2.12 -0.91
CA ILE A 371 72.78 1.89 -1.86
C ILE A 371 71.91 3.14 -2.04
N SER A 372 71.18 3.19 -3.16
CA SER A 372 70.18 4.26 -3.37
C SER A 372 68.97 4.12 -2.45
N LEU A 373 68.27 5.22 -2.14
CA LEU A 373 67.01 5.18 -1.38
C LEU A 373 65.99 4.22 -1.99
N ARG A 374 65.87 4.20 -3.33
CA ARG A 374 64.96 3.30 -4.05
C ARG A 374 65.31 1.83 -3.82
N GLN A 375 66.60 1.49 -3.80
CA GLN A 375 67.04 0.14 -3.45
C GLN A 375 66.75 -0.18 -1.98
N PHE A 376 66.90 0.79 -1.08
CA PHE A 376 66.57 0.58 0.34
C PHE A 376 65.07 0.37 0.57
N GLN A 377 64.21 1.14 -0.09
CA GLN A 377 62.75 0.95 -0.08
C GLN A 377 62.36 -0.44 -0.60
N ARG A 378 62.98 -0.89 -1.69
CA ARG A 378 62.76 -2.23 -2.24
C ARG A 378 63.23 -3.30 -1.25
N LEU A 379 64.44 -3.12 -0.69
CA LEU A 379 65.03 -4.04 0.28
C LEU A 379 64.12 -4.24 1.50
N THR A 380 63.63 -3.17 2.13
CA THR A 380 62.75 -3.29 3.30
C THR A 380 61.37 -3.84 2.95
N ARG A 381 60.87 -3.58 1.74
CA ARG A 381 59.61 -4.15 1.27
C ARG A 381 59.71 -5.65 1.01
N GLU A 382 60.77 -6.09 0.33
CA GLU A 382 60.97 -7.48 -0.07
C GLU A 382 61.32 -8.37 1.13
N GLU A 383 62.23 -7.91 2.00
CA GLU A 383 62.72 -8.72 3.12
C GLU A 383 61.85 -8.62 4.37
N LEU A 384 61.24 -7.45 4.61
CA LEU A 384 60.57 -7.13 5.88
C LEU A 384 59.10 -6.74 5.73
N ASN A 385 58.58 -6.69 4.49
CA ASN A 385 57.24 -6.17 4.17
C ASN A 385 56.96 -4.81 4.85
N SER A 386 57.97 -3.94 4.89
CA SER A 386 57.97 -2.71 5.68
C SER A 386 58.59 -1.53 4.93
N THR A 387 58.36 -0.30 5.40
CA THR A 387 59.00 0.90 4.85
C THR A 387 60.35 1.16 5.52
N PRO A 388 61.29 1.86 4.87
CA PRO A 388 62.58 2.23 5.48
C PRO A 388 62.45 3.02 6.78
N THR A 389 61.51 3.95 6.83
CA THR A 389 61.23 4.75 8.03
C THR A 389 60.75 3.86 9.17
N ASN A 390 59.84 2.94 8.89
CA ASN A 390 59.34 2.01 9.90
C ASN A 390 60.46 1.07 10.38
N PHE A 391 61.30 0.57 9.47
CA PHE A 391 62.48 -0.22 9.83
C PHE A 391 63.42 0.52 10.79
N ILE A 392 63.71 1.80 10.54
CA ILE A 392 64.53 2.64 11.44
C ILE A 392 63.88 2.73 12.84
N TYR A 393 62.57 2.97 12.91
CA TYR A 393 61.85 3.01 14.18
C TYR A 393 61.87 1.67 14.90
N LEU A 394 61.71 0.55 14.19
CA LEU A 394 61.73 -0.79 14.77
C LEU A 394 63.08 -1.09 15.44
N VAL A 395 64.20 -0.77 14.77
CA VAL A 395 65.53 -0.95 15.36
C VAL A 395 65.69 -0.08 16.63
N LYS A 396 65.27 1.19 16.58
CA LYS A 396 65.34 2.09 17.73
C LYS A 396 64.44 1.66 18.90
N LEU A 397 63.21 1.22 18.62
CA LEU A 397 62.28 0.70 19.62
C LEU A 397 62.82 -0.55 20.30
N LYS A 398 63.52 -1.41 19.55
CA LYS A 398 64.15 -2.60 20.12
C LYS A 398 65.29 -2.26 21.07
N LEU A 399 66.16 -1.32 20.69
CA LEU A 399 67.21 -0.85 21.59
C LEU A 399 66.63 -0.15 22.84
N ALA A 400 65.53 0.58 22.68
CA ALA A 400 64.80 1.17 23.80
C ALA A 400 64.17 0.11 24.72
N GLU A 401 63.63 -0.97 24.16
CA GLU A 401 63.13 -2.11 24.91
C GLU A 401 64.24 -2.80 25.71
N GLU A 402 65.42 -3.03 25.13
CA GLU A 402 66.59 -3.59 25.83
C GLU A 402 67.08 -2.67 26.96
N PHE A 403 67.08 -1.35 26.74
CA PHE A 403 67.40 -0.36 27.76
C PHE A 403 66.42 -0.38 28.94
N LEU A 404 65.12 -0.49 28.65
CA LEU A 404 64.06 -0.58 29.65
C LEU A 404 64.09 -1.93 30.39
N ALA A 405 64.32 -3.04 29.68
CA ALA A 405 64.41 -4.38 30.26
C ALA A 405 65.63 -4.53 31.18
N SER A 406 66.74 -3.86 30.86
CA SER A 406 67.94 -3.84 31.70
C SER A 406 67.87 -2.85 32.88
N ARG A 407 66.71 -2.20 33.10
CA ARG A 407 66.46 -1.18 34.15
C ARG A 407 67.52 -0.06 34.19
N LYS A 408 68.11 0.28 33.04
CA LYS A 408 69.16 1.31 32.93
C LYS A 408 68.62 2.75 32.95
N GLY A 409 67.30 2.93 32.94
CA GLY A 409 66.65 4.23 33.02
C GLY A 409 65.13 4.15 32.97
N ASN A 410 64.48 5.31 32.95
CA ASN A 410 63.02 5.43 32.85
C ASN A 410 62.52 5.55 31.39
N ILE A 411 61.20 5.55 31.20
CA ILE A 411 60.55 5.60 29.87
C ILE A 411 60.94 6.87 29.10
N THR A 412 61.06 8.00 29.80
CA THR A 412 61.43 9.29 29.22
C THR A 412 62.88 9.27 28.72
N GLU A 413 63.79 8.72 29.53
CA GLU A 413 65.20 8.54 29.15
C GLU A 413 65.33 7.59 27.95
N ALA A 414 64.58 6.49 27.91
CA ALA A 414 64.56 5.59 26.76
C ALA A 414 64.08 6.31 25.48
N ALA A 415 63.02 7.12 25.55
CA ALA A 415 62.56 7.85 24.38
C ALA A 415 63.64 8.80 23.83
N TYR A 416 64.28 9.60 24.69
CA TYR A 416 65.26 10.59 24.25
C TYR A 416 66.62 9.98 23.85
N GLU A 417 67.09 8.96 24.57
CA GLU A 417 68.37 8.27 24.29
C GLU A 417 68.39 7.64 22.88
N PHE A 418 67.24 7.17 22.40
CA PHE A 418 67.09 6.59 21.07
C PHE A 418 66.51 7.57 20.03
N GLY A 419 66.55 8.87 20.33
CA GLY A 419 66.29 9.96 19.39
C GLY A 419 64.82 10.17 19.03
N PHE A 420 63.89 9.82 19.92
CA PHE A 420 62.48 10.24 19.81
C PHE A 420 62.29 11.62 20.43
N THR A 421 61.71 12.55 19.69
CA THR A 421 61.50 13.94 20.15
C THR A 421 60.21 14.13 20.95
N ASP A 422 59.30 13.15 20.89
CA ASP A 422 57.97 13.21 21.52
C ASP A 422 57.66 11.87 22.21
N LEU A 423 57.36 11.94 23.50
CA LEU A 423 57.09 10.78 24.35
C LEU A 423 55.77 10.08 23.99
N SER A 424 54.77 10.82 23.54
CA SER A 424 53.48 10.28 23.09
C SER A 424 53.65 9.50 21.79
N HIS A 425 54.47 10.02 20.88
CA HIS A 425 54.85 9.37 19.64
C HIS A 425 55.62 8.07 19.90
N PHE A 426 56.62 8.11 20.78
CA PHE A 426 57.34 6.92 21.24
C PHE A 426 56.38 5.88 21.84
N SER A 427 55.52 6.27 22.77
CA SER A 427 54.61 5.36 23.46
C SER A 427 53.61 4.70 22.52
N ARG A 428 53.11 5.44 21.52
CA ARG A 428 52.23 4.90 20.48
C ARG A 428 52.95 3.88 19.60
N LEU A 429 54.16 4.21 19.15
CA LEU A 429 54.97 3.29 18.33
C LEU A 429 55.37 2.04 19.11
N PHE A 430 55.76 2.19 20.37
CA PHE A 430 56.11 1.08 21.26
C PHE A 430 54.92 0.16 21.50
N LYS A 431 53.73 0.71 21.80
CA LYS A 431 52.50 -0.07 21.98
C LYS A 431 52.07 -0.78 20.70
N ASN A 432 52.15 -0.11 19.56
CA ASN A 432 51.81 -0.72 18.27
C ASN A 432 52.75 -1.87 17.91
N HIS A 433 54.02 -1.80 18.30
CA HIS A 433 54.99 -2.85 17.99
C HIS A 433 54.97 -4.02 18.99
N PHE A 434 54.98 -3.73 20.29
CA PHE A 434 55.09 -4.74 21.35
C PHE A 434 53.73 -5.17 21.96
N GLY A 435 52.62 -4.54 21.56
CA GLY A 435 51.28 -4.82 22.07
C GLY A 435 50.98 -4.22 23.46
N LEU A 436 52.00 -3.72 24.16
CA LEU A 436 51.90 -3.12 25.49
C LEU A 436 52.46 -1.71 25.51
N SER A 437 51.90 -0.82 26.34
CA SER A 437 52.53 0.49 26.55
C SER A 437 53.90 0.31 27.24
N PRO A 438 54.85 1.25 27.09
CA PRO A 438 56.13 1.17 27.81
C PRO A 438 55.96 1.00 29.33
N SER A 439 54.95 1.64 29.92
CA SER A 439 54.62 1.50 31.34
C SER A 439 54.10 0.10 31.70
N ASP A 440 53.24 -0.47 30.87
CA ASP A 440 52.72 -1.82 31.09
C ASP A 440 53.80 -2.89 30.87
N TYR A 441 54.69 -2.66 29.90
CA TYR A 441 55.85 -3.50 29.64
C TYR A 441 56.79 -3.56 30.84
N LEU A 442 57.10 -2.41 31.48
CA LEU A 442 57.89 -2.38 32.71
C LEU A 442 57.20 -3.11 33.86
N LYS A 443 55.88 -2.91 34.05
CA LYS A 443 55.10 -3.60 35.09
C LYS A 443 55.09 -5.12 34.89
N GLN A 444 55.00 -5.58 33.64
CA GLN A 444 55.01 -7.00 33.32
C GLN A 444 56.37 -7.64 33.58
N ASN A 445 57.47 -6.96 33.21
CA ASN A 445 58.82 -7.46 33.48
C ASN A 445 59.20 -7.40 34.96
N SER A 446 58.62 -6.50 35.76
CA SER A 446 58.79 -6.53 37.22
C SER A 446 58.07 -7.69 37.92
N ASN A 447 57.05 -8.29 37.29
CA ASN A 447 56.30 -9.43 37.86
C ASN A 447 56.83 -10.81 37.39
N LYS A 448 57.83 -10.85 36.49
CA LYS A 448 58.47 -12.08 35.97
C LYS A 448 59.82 -12.39 36.63
N GLN A 449 60.27 -11.55 37.57
CA GLN A 449 61.38 -11.79 38.49
C GLN A 449 60.79 -12.10 39.86
#